data_AF-A0A962HV40-F1
#
_entry.id   AF-A0A962HV40-F1
#
_cell.length_a   1.000
_cell.length_b   1.000
_cell.length_c   1.000
_cell.angle_alpha   90.00
_cell.angle_beta   90.00
_cell.angle_gamma   90.00
#
_symmetry.space_group_name_H-M   'P 1'
#
loop_
_entity.id
_entity.type
_entity.pdbx_description
1 polymer ?
#
loop_
_entity_poly.entity_id
_entity_poly.type
_entity_poly.pdbx_seq_one_letter_code
_entity_poly.pdbx_strand_id
1 'polypeptide(L)'
;MRPIWLTVLLLSLSNIFMTFAWYAHLKELGQKPWVVAALVSWGIAFFEYMFQVPGNRIGYTVLSVAQLKILQEAITLTVFVPFALLYLKEPLKLDY
;
A
#
# COMPACT_ATOMS: atom_id res chain seq x y z
N MET A 1 2.33 0.88 -23.97
CA MET A 1 2.90 -0.14 -23.06
C MET A 1 3.77 0.46 -21.95
N ARG A 2 4.78 1.31 -22.27
CA ARG A 2 5.62 2.00 -21.26
C ARG A 2 4.89 2.70 -20.08
N PRO A 3 3.78 3.45 -20.28
CA PRO A 3 3.09 4.12 -19.17
C PRO A 3 2.41 3.15 -18.19
N ILE A 4 1.96 1.99 -18.67
CA ILE A 4 1.30 0.98 -17.82
C ILE A 4 2.31 0.39 -16.84
N TRP A 5 3.49 -0.01 -17.31
CA TRP A 5 4.54 -0.56 -16.44
C TRP A 5 5.02 0.43 -15.37
N LEU A 6 5.20 1.71 -15.75
CA LEU A 6 5.54 2.77 -14.80
C LEU A 6 4.43 2.99 -13.77
N THR A 7 3.17 2.94 -14.20
CA THR A 7 2.00 3.03 -13.30
C THR A 7 2.01 1.88 -12.29
N VAL A 8 2.17 0.65 -12.75
CA VAL A 8 2.24 -0.53 -11.86
C VAL A 8 3.38 -0.39 -10.86
N LEU A 9 4.59 -0.02 -11.32
CA LEU A 9 5.75 0.15 -10.43
C LEU A 9 5.49 1.21 -9.35
N LEU A 10 5.02 2.40 -9.74
CA LEU A 10 4.75 3.50 -8.81
C LEU A 10 3.64 3.15 -7.82
N LEU A 11 2.55 2.53 -8.29
CA LEU A 11 1.44 2.15 -7.43
C LEU A 11 1.82 0.99 -6.49
N SER A 12 2.67 0.05 -6.92
CA SER A 12 3.22 -0.99 -6.05
C SER A 12 4.11 -0.41 -4.96
N LEU A 13 5.01 0.53 -5.30
CA LEU A 13 5.84 1.23 -4.31
C LEU A 13 4.98 2.01 -3.32
N SER A 14 3.99 2.75 -3.81
CA SER A 14 2.99 3.45 -2.99
C SER A 14 2.32 2.49 -2.01
N ASN A 15 1.83 1.34 -2.51
CA ASN A 15 1.11 0.39 -1.71
C ASN A 15 1.95 -0.28 -0.61
N ILE A 16 3.27 -0.45 -0.83
CA ILE A 16 4.19 -0.88 0.23
C ILE A 16 4.19 0.16 1.36
N PHE A 17 4.39 1.45 1.05
CA PHE A 17 4.33 2.50 2.08
C PHE A 17 2.97 2.55 2.79
N MET A 18 1.88 2.43 2.05
CA MET A 18 0.52 2.36 2.60
C MET A 18 0.38 1.21 3.60
N THR A 19 0.81 0.00 3.23
CA THR A 19 0.74 -1.20 4.07
C THR A 19 1.53 -1.01 5.36
N PHE A 20 2.73 -0.44 5.30
CA PHE A 20 3.51 -0.13 6.50
C PHE A 20 2.86 0.95 7.36
N ALA A 21 2.35 2.02 6.75
CA ALA A 21 1.68 3.09 7.46
C ALA A 21 0.45 2.57 8.23
N TRP A 22 -0.29 1.63 7.67
CA TRP A 22 -1.54 1.13 8.26
C TRP A 22 -1.33 0.02 9.28
N TYR A 23 -0.31 -0.84 9.10
CA TYR A 23 -0.23 -2.08 9.88
C TYR A 23 1.08 -2.26 10.65
N ALA A 24 2.19 -1.64 10.26
CA ALA A 24 3.47 -1.88 10.93
C ALA A 24 3.45 -1.42 12.39
N HIS A 25 2.72 -0.33 12.68
CA HIS A 25 2.58 0.17 14.05
C HIS A 25 1.88 -0.83 14.99
N LEU A 26 1.09 -1.79 14.48
CA LEU A 26 0.47 -2.83 15.30
C LEU A 26 1.54 -3.74 15.94
N LYS A 27 2.61 -4.01 15.19
CA LYS A 27 3.73 -4.83 15.65
C LYS A 27 4.76 -4.02 16.44
N GLU A 28 5.17 -2.86 15.92
CA GLU A 28 6.30 -2.10 16.46
C GLU A 28 5.92 -1.10 17.55
N LEU A 29 4.68 -0.59 17.52
CA LEU A 29 4.21 0.51 18.37
C LEU A 29 2.94 0.16 19.15
N GLY A 30 2.57 -1.12 19.25
CA GLY A 30 1.33 -1.56 19.91
C GLY A 30 1.21 -1.16 21.39
N GLN A 31 2.34 -0.91 22.07
CA GLN A 31 2.38 -0.44 23.47
C GLN A 31 2.54 1.08 23.62
N LYS A 32 2.69 1.82 22.51
CA LYS A 32 2.83 3.27 22.52
C LYS A 32 1.45 3.94 22.46
N PRO A 33 1.32 5.21 22.92
CA PRO A 33 0.10 5.97 22.74
C PRO A 33 -0.29 6.04 21.27
N TRP A 34 -1.58 5.89 20.98
CA TRP A 34 -2.12 5.88 19.61
C TRP A 34 -1.71 7.13 18.80
N VAL A 35 -1.53 8.27 19.48
CA VAL A 35 -1.09 9.52 18.85
C VAL A 35 0.31 9.40 18.24
N VAL A 36 1.22 8.68 18.91
CA VAL A 36 2.58 8.47 18.39
C VAL A 36 2.54 7.57 17.16
N ALA A 37 1.75 6.49 17.21
CA ALA A 37 1.53 5.63 16.06
C ALA A 37 0.94 6.42 14.88
N ALA A 38 -0.08 7.25 15.12
CA ALA A 38 -0.71 8.07 14.09
C ALA A 38 0.27 9.05 13.43
N LEU A 39 1.11 9.75 14.21
CA LEU A 39 2.09 10.69 13.67
C LEU A 39 3.16 10.00 12.83
N VAL A 40 3.65 8.83 13.26
CA VAL A 40 4.61 8.04 12.48
C VAL A 40 3.95 7.52 11.20
N SER A 41 2.73 6.99 11.28
CA SER A 41 1.95 6.53 10.13
C SER A 41 1.71 7.65 9.11
N TRP A 42 1.39 8.87 9.55
CA TRP A 42 1.29 10.03 8.65
C TRP A 42 2.61 10.38 7.98
N GLY A 43 3.74 10.28 8.69
CA GLY A 43 5.06 10.45 8.11
C GLY A 43 5.34 9.44 6.99
N ILE A 44 4.91 8.18 7.15
CA ILE A 44 5.04 7.14 6.12
C ILE A 44 4.07 7.41 4.95
N ALA A 45 2.81 7.76 5.26
CA ALA A 45 1.79 8.06 4.25
C ALA A 45 2.19 9.24 3.35
N PHE A 46 2.98 10.20 3.84
CA PHE A 46 3.55 11.24 2.99
C PHE A 46 4.34 10.65 1.80
N PHE A 47 5.18 9.65 2.03
CA PHE A 47 5.94 8.99 0.96
C PHE A 47 5.05 8.13 0.06
N GLU A 48 4.02 7.47 0.60
CA GLU A 48 2.97 6.82 -0.22
C GLU A 48 2.43 7.80 -1.27
N TYR A 49 1.98 8.99 -0.84
CA TYR A 49 1.41 9.98 -1.75
C TYR A 49 2.40 10.49 -2.81
N MET A 50 3.70 10.55 -2.50
CA MET A 50 4.74 10.93 -3.48
C MET A 50 4.79 9.98 -4.69
N PHE A 51 4.43 8.71 -4.52
CA PHE A 51 4.35 7.73 -5.62
C PHE A 51 2.93 7.57 -6.16
N GLN A 52 1.91 7.63 -5.28
CA GLN A 52 0.51 7.45 -5.66
C GLN A 52 0.04 8.50 -6.67
N VAL A 53 0.33 9.78 -6.40
CA VAL A 53 -0.14 10.90 -7.24
C VAL A 53 0.42 10.82 -8.67
N PRO A 54 1.75 10.68 -8.90
CA PRO A 54 2.28 10.54 -10.25
C PRO A 54 1.83 9.22 -10.91
N GLY A 55 1.76 8.12 -10.15
CA GLY A 55 1.30 6.82 -10.66
C GLY A 55 -0.12 6.90 -11.24
N ASN A 56 -1.06 7.47 -10.48
CA ASN A 56 -2.45 7.66 -10.93
C ASN A 56 -2.55 8.63 -12.10
N ARG A 57 -1.79 9.74 -12.10
CA ARG A 57 -1.79 10.70 -13.21
C ARG A 57 -1.29 10.07 -14.51
N ILE A 58 -0.20 9.31 -14.47
CA ILE A 58 0.33 8.59 -15.64
C ILE A 58 -0.67 7.53 -16.09
N GLY A 59 -1.18 6.72 -15.15
CA GLY A 59 -2.13 5.66 -15.45
C GLY A 59 -3.41 6.16 -16.11
N TYR A 60 -3.93 7.32 -15.66
CA TYR A 60 -5.18 7.89 -16.17
C TYR A 60 -5.08 8.39 -17.63
N THR A 61 -3.87 8.52 -18.17
CA THR A 61 -3.69 8.84 -19.60
C THR A 61 -4.03 7.66 -20.52
N VAL A 62 -4.05 6.42 -20.01
CA VAL A 62 -4.20 5.20 -20.81
C VAL A 62 -5.21 4.20 -20.24
N LEU A 63 -5.63 4.35 -18.98
CA LEU A 63 -6.61 3.50 -18.30
C LEU A 63 -7.79 4.34 -17.84
N SER A 64 -8.99 3.76 -17.84
CA SER A 64 -10.15 4.38 -17.18
C SER A 64 -9.97 4.38 -15.66
N VAL A 65 -10.70 5.25 -14.95
CA VAL A 65 -10.67 5.28 -13.47
C VAL A 65 -11.00 3.90 -12.88
N ALA A 66 -11.99 3.20 -13.46
CA ALA A 66 -12.38 1.87 -13.02
C ALA A 66 -11.24 0.86 -13.17
N GLN A 67 -10.55 0.87 -14.31
CA GLN A 67 -9.38 0.00 -14.55
C GLN A 67 -8.24 0.31 -13.58
N LEU A 68 -7.96 1.59 -13.31
CA LEU A 68 -6.95 2.00 -12.32
C LEU A 68 -7.29 1.54 -10.92
N LYS A 69 -8.57 1.57 -10.54
CA LYS A 69 -9.00 1.10 -9.22
C LYS A 69 -8.84 -0.42 -9.11
N ILE A 70 -9.28 -1.18 -10.12
CA ILE A 70 -9.10 -2.63 -10.17
C ILE A 70 -7.61 -2.99 -10.09
N LEU A 71 -6.75 -2.27 -10.82
CA LEU A 71 -5.30 -2.47 -10.76
C LEU A 71 -4.76 -2.25 -9.34
N GLN A 72 -5.19 -1.19 -8.65
CA GLN A 72 -4.78 -0.92 -7.28
C GLN A 72 -5.28 -1.96 -6.28
N GLU A 73 -6.49 -2.51 -6.45
CA GLU A 73 -6.97 -3.62 -5.61
C GLU A 73 -6.12 -4.88 -5.80
N ALA A 74 -5.78 -5.22 -7.05
CA ALA A 74 -4.89 -6.34 -7.35
C ALA A 74 -3.50 -6.14 -6.71
N ILE A 75 -2.93 -4.93 -6.82
CA ILE A 75 -1.67 -4.57 -6.16
C ILE A 75 -1.80 -4.69 -4.64
N THR A 76 -2.88 -4.15 -4.05
CA THR A 76 -3.13 -4.17 -2.61
C THR A 76 -3.13 -5.60 -2.07
N LEU A 77 -3.88 -6.51 -2.70
CA LEU A 77 -3.91 -7.91 -2.28
C LEU A 77 -2.55 -8.59 -2.46
N THR A 78 -1.86 -8.30 -3.57
CA THR A 78 -0.55 -8.89 -3.87
C THR A 78 0.53 -8.47 -2.87
N VAL A 79 0.48 -7.23 -2.35
CA VAL A 79 1.43 -6.72 -1.36
C VAL A 79 1.02 -7.10 0.06
N PHE A 80 -0.28 -7.00 0.37
CA PHE A 80 -0.79 -7.24 1.71
C PHE A 80 -0.63 -8.70 2.15
N VAL A 81 -0.89 -9.68 1.27
CA VAL A 81 -0.80 -11.10 1.64
C VAL A 81 0.62 -11.47 2.11
N PRO A 82 1.71 -11.23 1.36
CA PRO A 82 3.08 -11.45 1.85
C PRO A 82 3.40 -10.67 3.13
N PHE A 83 2.90 -9.43 3.25
CA PHE A 83 3.11 -8.62 4.46
C PHE A 83 2.46 -9.27 5.69
N ALA A 84 1.21 -9.70 5.60
CA ALA A 84 0.51 -10.36 6.70
C ALA A 84 1.23 -11.64 7.15
N LEU A 85 1.67 -12.46 6.18
CA LEU A 85 2.32 -13.75 6.48
C LEU A 85 3.75 -13.60 6.99
N LEU A 86 4.56 -12.77 6.35
CA LEU A 86 6.00 -12.69 6.63
C LEU A 86 6.30 -11.65 7.70
N TYR A 87 5.64 -10.50 7.67
CA TYR A 87 5.92 -9.40 8.58
C TYR A 87 5.09 -9.48 9.86
N LEU A 88 3.77 -9.63 9.77
CA LEU A 88 2.89 -9.78 10.94
C LEU A 88 2.87 -11.20 11.51
N LYS A 89 3.32 -12.21 10.74
CA LYS A 89 3.29 -13.63 11.13
C LYS A 89 1.86 -14.16 11.38
N GLU A 90 0.89 -13.60 10.67
CA GLU A 90 -0.49 -14.11 10.70
C GLU A 90 -0.55 -15.50 10.03
N PRO A 91 -1.17 -16.51 10.68
CA PRO A 91 -1.29 -17.83 10.09
C PRO A 91 -2.29 -17.82 8.92
N LEU A 92 -1.96 -18.50 7.82
CA LEU A 92 -2.93 -18.78 6.77
C LEU A 92 -4.01 -19.71 7.30
N LYS A 93 -5.22 -19.19 7.37
CA LYS A 93 -6.43 -19.91 7.75
C LYS A 93 -7.37 -20.03 6.56
N LEU A 94 -8.20 -21.07 6.55
CA LEU A 94 -9.24 -21.25 5.53
C LEU A 94 -10.64 -20.97 6.09
N ASP A 95 -10.73 -20.72 7.40
CA ASP A 95 -11.93 -20.43 8.19
C ASP A 95 -12.07 -18.93 8.52
N TYR A 96 -11.71 -18.06 7.56
CA TYR A 96 -11.98 -16.62 7.65
C TYR A 96 -13.46 -16.29 7.43
#